data_AF-A0A934CFL1-F1
#
_entry.id   AF-A0A934CFL1-F1
#
_cell.length_a   1.000
_cell.length_b   1.000
_cell.length_c   1.000
_cell.angle_alpha   90.00
_cell.angle_beta   90.00
_cell.angle_gamma   90.00
#
_symmetry.space_group_name_H-M   'P 1'
#
loop_
_entity.id
_entity.type
_entity.pdbx_description
1 polymer ?
#
loop_
_entity_poly.entity_id
_entity_poly.type
_entity_poly.pdbx_seq_one_letter_code
_entity_poly.pdbx_strand_id
1 'polypeptide(L)' 'MLIRRRIWLYRLPGQVFAQQISFERPVTAATVRRALQKTVGNPLELWARGLGDPVASRS' A
#
# COMPACT_ATOMS: atom_id res chain seq x y z
N MET A 1 10.85 14.47 -0.20
CA MET A 1 11.49 13.15 -0.40
C MET A 1 10.44 12.17 -0.90
N LEU A 2 10.62 11.57 -2.08
CA LEU A 2 9.62 10.69 -2.71
C LEU A 2 9.95 9.23 -2.40
N ILE A 3 9.17 8.60 -1.50
CA ILE A 3 9.39 7.19 -1.12
C ILE A 3 9.00 6.29 -2.28
N ARG A 4 9.96 5.47 -2.75
CA ARG A 4 9.74 4.44 -3.76
C ARG A 4 9.96 3.07 -3.13
N ARG A 5 8.96 2.18 -3.19
CA ARG A 5 9.02 0.82 -2.64
C ARG A 5 8.41 -0.17 -3.62
N ARG A 6 8.88 -1.42 -3.56
CA ARG A 6 8.35 -2.54 -4.36
C ARG A 6 7.11 -3.15 -3.74
N ILE A 7 7.01 -3.15 -2.41
CA ILE A 7 5.92 -3.81 -1.68
C ILE A 7 5.10 -2.75 -0.93
N TRP A 8 3.80 -2.81 -1.14
CA TRP A 8 2.82 -1.94 -0.50
C TRP A 8 1.69 -2.77 0.09
N LEU A 9 1.10 -2.27 1.16
CA LEU A 9 -0.11 -2.80 1.76
C LEU A 9 -1.24 -1.84 1.48
N TYR A 10 -2.42 -2.34 1.18
CA TYR A 10 -3.61 -1.53 0.97
C TYR A 10 -4.82 -2.18 1.64
N ARG A 11 -5.83 -1.39 1.96
CA ARG A 11 -7.11 -1.90 2.49
C ARG A 11 -8.26 -1.22 1.77
N LEU A 12 -9.19 -2.02 1.27
CA LEU A 12 -10.43 -1.51 0.67
C LEU A 12 -11.51 -1.28 1.74
N PRO A 13 -12.50 -0.43 1.46
CA PRO A 13 -13.69 -0.33 2.30
C PRO A 13 -14.34 -1.71 2.47
N GLY A 14 -14.68 -2.07 3.72
CA GLY A 14 -15.28 -3.37 4.04
C GLY A 14 -14.28 -4.53 4.19
N GLN A 15 -12.99 -4.34 3.89
CA GLN A 15 -11.97 -5.36 4.20
C GLN A 15 -11.52 -5.26 5.66
N VAL A 16 -11.54 -6.40 6.35
CA VAL A 16 -11.02 -6.51 7.73
C VAL A 16 -9.49 -6.46 7.73
N PHE A 17 -8.85 -7.14 6.77
CA PHE A 17 -7.39 -7.30 6.70
C PHE A 17 -6.77 -6.52 5.54
N ALA A 18 -5.56 -6.01 5.74
CA ALA A 18 -4.77 -5.38 4.68
C ALA A 18 -4.27 -6.43 3.68
N GLN A 19 -4.32 -6.06 2.39
CA GLN A 19 -3.83 -6.83 1.27
C GLN A 19 -2.47 -6.32 0.82
N GLN A 20 -1.64 -7.21 0.26
CA GLN A 20 -0.34 -6.83 -0.28
C GLN A 20 -0.40 -6.69 -1.80
N ILE A 21 0.31 -5.70 -2.32
CA ILE A 21 0.63 -5.57 -3.75
C ILE A 21 2.13 -5.38 -3.93
N SER A 22 2.70 -6.12 -4.90
CA SER A 22 4.11 -6.05 -5.27
C SER A 22 4.27 -5.48 -6.68
N PHE A 23 5.38 -4.79 -6.89
CA PHE A 23 5.77 -4.20 -8.16
C PHE A 23 7.20 -4.62 -8.52
N GLU A 24 7.44 -4.89 -9.81
CA GLU A 24 8.77 -5.27 -10.32
C GLU A 24 9.82 -4.19 -10.05
N ARG A 25 9.42 -2.92 -10.23
CA ARG A 25 10.27 -1.74 -9.98
C ARG A 25 9.75 -0.99 -8.74
N PRO A 26 10.62 -0.32 -7.97
CA PRO A 26 10.18 0.53 -6.87
C PRO A 26 9.29 1.65 -7.39
N VAL A 27 8.04 1.70 -6.90
CA VAL A 27 7.04 2.69 -7.31
C VAL A 27 6.64 3.60 -6.15
N THR A 28 6.05 4.73 -6.49
CA THR A 28 5.58 5.74 -5.53
C THR A 28 4.17 5.42 -5.05
N ALA A 29 3.77 5.96 -3.89
CA ALA A 29 2.40 5.83 -3.39
C ALA A 29 1.33 6.27 -4.43
N ALA A 30 1.62 7.34 -5.19
CA ALA A 30 0.73 7.83 -6.24
C ALA A 30 0.54 6.81 -7.37
N THR A 31 1.63 6.14 -7.78
CA THR A 31 1.58 5.07 -8.78
C THR A 31 0.77 3.88 -8.26
N VAL A 32 0.98 3.47 -7.00
CA VAL A 32 0.22 2.38 -6.38
C VAL A 32 -1.26 2.71 -6.31
N ARG A 33 -1.62 3.92 -5.88
CA ARG A 33 -3.01 4.37 -5.82
C ARG A 33 -3.69 4.33 -7.19
N ARG A 34 -3.00 4.80 -8.25
CA ARG A 34 -3.52 4.71 -9.63
C ARG A 34 -3.68 3.27 -10.10
N ALA A 35 -2.76 2.38 -9.74
CA ALA A 35 -2.87 0.96 -10.06
C ALA A 35 -4.09 0.33 -9.37
N LEU A 36 -4.24 0.58 -8.07
CA LEU A 36 -5.37 0.06 -7.27
C LEU A 36 -6.72 0.57 -7.80
N GLN A 37 -6.81 1.87 -8.13
CA GLN A 37 -8.03 2.46 -8.70
C GLN A 37 -8.48 1.80 -10.01
N LYS A 38 -7.54 1.30 -10.81
CA LYS A 38 -7.83 0.61 -12.08
C LYS A 38 -8.21 -0.86 -11.89
N THR A 39 -7.72 -1.51 -10.84
CA THR A 39 -7.87 -2.97 -10.68
C THR A 39 -8.90 -3.37 -9.62
N VAL A 40 -8.87 -2.72 -8.46
CA VAL A 40 -9.64 -3.12 -7.27
C VAL A 40 -10.49 -1.98 -6.70
N GLY A 41 -10.36 -0.76 -7.23
CA GLY A 41 -11.10 0.42 -6.79
C GLY A 41 -10.30 1.36 -5.90
N ASN A 42 -10.99 2.28 -5.22
CA ASN A 42 -10.33 3.32 -4.41
C ASN A 42 -9.96 2.77 -3.02
N PRO A 43 -8.66 2.63 -2.69
CA PRO A 43 -8.24 2.15 -1.38
C PRO A 43 -8.54 3.16 -0.27
N LEU A 44 -8.98 2.66 0.88
CA LEU A 44 -9.21 3.46 2.09
C LEU A 44 -7.86 3.80 2.75
N GLU A 45 -6.95 2.83 2.80
CA GLU A 45 -5.63 2.99 3.39
C GLU A 45 -4.55 2.39 2.48
N LEU A 46 -3.37 3.00 2.51
CA LEU A 46 -2.19 2.61 1.72
C LEU A 46 -0.92 2.83 2.56
N TRP A 47 -0.14 1.77 2.76
CA TRP A 47 1.11 1.78 3.52
C TRP A 47 2.26 1.23 2.70
N ALA A 48 3.44 1.82 2.87
CA ALA A 48 4.66 1.29 2.29
C ALA A 48 5.27 0.29 3.28
N ARG A 49 5.61 -0.93 2.84
CA ARG A 49 6.33 -1.84 3.74
C ARG A 49 7.80 -1.40 3.81
N GLY A 50 8.19 -0.73 4.89
CA GLY A 50 9.57 -0.35 5.19
C GLY A 50 10.33 -1.46 5.92
N LEU A 51 11.66 -1.51 5.78
CA LEU A 51 12.54 -2.42 6.54
C LEU A 51 12.68 -2.01 8.03
N GLY A 52 11.86 -1.08 8.51
CA GLY A 52 11.91 -0.53 9.87
C GLY A 52 10.59 0.11 10.30
N ASP A 53 9.47 -0.25 9.66
CA ASP A 53 8.15 0.11 10.19
C ASP A 53 7.74 -1.00 11.17
N PRO A 54 7.74 -0.75 12.49
CA PRO A 54 7.09 -1.64 13.42
C PRO A 54 5.61 -1.67 13.02
N VAL A 55 5.08 -2.88 12.90
CA VAL A 55 3.65 -3.14 12.80
C VAL A 55 2.92 -2.18 13.74
N ALA A 56 1.99 -1.42 13.19
CA ALA A 56 1.28 -0.36 13.86
C ALA A 56 0.85 -0.78 15.27
N SER A 57 1.43 -0.12 16.28
CA SER A 57 0.86 -0.07 17.61
C SER A 57 -0.61 0.32 17.50
N ARG A 58 -1.50 -0.59 17.92
CA ARG A 58 -2.82 -0.24 18.40
C ARG A 58 -2.98 -0.88 19.78
N SER A 59 -2.94 -0.01 20.78
CA SER A 59 -3.57 -0.18 22.09
C SER A 59 -5.08 -0.35 21.96
#